data_AF-V6J042-F1
#
_entry.id   AF-V6J042-F1
#
_cell.length_a   1.000
_cell.length_b   1.000
_cell.length_c   1.000
_cell.angle_alpha   90.00
_cell.angle_beta   90.00
_cell.angle_gamma   90.00
#
_symmetry.space_group_name_H-M   'P 1'
#
loop_
_entity.id
_entity.type
_entity.pdbx_description
1 polymer ?
#
loop_
_entity_poly.entity_id
_entity_poly.type
_entity_poly.pdbx_seq_one_letter_code
_entity_poly.pdbx_strand_id
1 'polypeptide(L)'
;MLNQWLLIGILAISTYLSRLIGVVFMARQKMSPSLRLYFNYVPIAIIAALLVKQIFVPTDGQLTISLPVLIGCISTAVAIKITRLFLPSVVIGIVVGLLVRYFLI
;
A
#
# COMPACT_ATOMS: atom_id res chain seq x y z
N MET A 1 -9.67 17.87 -27.69
CA MET A 1 -8.37 17.94 -26.99
C MET A 1 -8.35 19.02 -25.91
N LEU A 2 -8.61 20.31 -26.20
CA LEU A 2 -8.57 21.40 -25.18
C LEU A 2 -9.53 21.19 -23.99
N ASN A 3 -10.74 20.67 -24.23
CA ASN A 3 -11.69 20.35 -23.15
C ASN A 3 -11.18 19.27 -22.17
N GLN A 4 -10.38 18.30 -22.63
CA GLN A 4 -9.85 17.25 -21.75
C GLN A 4 -8.76 17.80 -20.83
N TRP A 5 -7.88 18.65 -21.36
CA TRP A 5 -6.88 19.36 -20.55
C TRP A 5 -7.52 20.29 -19.52
N LEU A 6 -8.61 20.97 -19.90
CA LEU A 6 -9.35 21.86 -19.01
C LEU A 6 -10.08 21.08 -17.90
N LEU A 7 -10.67 19.93 -18.24
CA LEU A 7 -11.25 19.00 -17.26
C LEU A 7 -10.20 18.46 -16.28
N ILE A 8 -9.03 18.03 -16.77
CA ILE A 8 -7.93 17.55 -15.91
C ILE A 8 -7.48 18.67 -14.97
N GLY A 9 -7.36 19.90 -15.47
CA GLY A 9 -6.98 21.06 -14.66
C GLY A 9 -7.99 21.34 -13.53
N ILE A 10 -9.28 21.38 -13.84
CA ILE A 10 -10.34 21.61 -12.85
C ILE A 10 -10.38 20.46 -11.82
N LEU A 11 -10.26 19.22 -12.28
CA LEU A 11 -10.31 18.04 -11.41
C LEU A 11 -9.09 17.98 -10.47
N ALA A 12 -7.91 18.33 -10.98
CA ALA A 12 -6.70 18.47 -10.19
C ALA A 12 -6.87 19.55 -9.12
N ILE A 13 -7.33 20.75 -9.50
CA ILE A 13 -7.56 21.86 -8.56
C ILE A 13 -8.56 21.44 -7.49
N SER A 14 -9.71 20.88 -7.86
CA SER A 14 -10.74 20.42 -6.92
C SER A 14 -10.20 19.38 -5.93
N THR A 15 -9.45 18.40 -6.44
CA THR A 15 -8.89 17.31 -5.62
C THR A 15 -7.84 17.83 -4.64
N TYR A 16 -6.91 18.65 -5.11
CA TYR A 16 -5.85 19.20 -4.27
C TYR A 16 -6.40 20.21 -3.25
N LEU A 17 -7.38 21.04 -3.64
CA LEU A 17 -7.99 22.01 -2.75
C LEU A 17 -8.76 21.32 -1.63
N SER A 18 -9.55 20.27 -1.94
CA SER A 18 -10.24 19.45 -0.94
C SER A 18 -9.27 18.79 0.04
N ARG A 19 -8.17 18.22 -0.46
CA ARG A 19 -7.11 17.64 0.38
C ARG A 19 -6.40 18.68 1.26
N LEU A 20 -6.06 19.84 0.71
CA LEU A 20 -5.40 20.93 1.44
C LEU A 20 -6.28 21.45 2.58
N ILE A 21 -7.58 21.65 2.33
CA ILE A 21 -8.54 22.05 3.37
C ILE A 21 -8.57 21.00 4.48
N GLY A 22 -8.65 19.72 4.14
CA GLY A 22 -8.61 18.63 5.12
C GLY A 22 -7.33 18.62 5.97
N VAL A 23 -6.16 18.78 5.34
CA VAL A 23 -4.87 18.79 6.03
C VAL A 23 -4.72 20.03 6.92
N VAL A 24 -5.08 21.22 6.44
CA VAL A 24 -4.95 22.47 7.20
C VAL A 24 -5.92 22.50 8.39
N PHE A 25 -7.15 22.01 8.21
CA PHE A 25 -8.12 21.92 9.30
C PHE A 25 -7.67 20.93 10.38
N MET A 26 -7.10 19.80 9.95
CA MET A 26 -6.56 18.78 10.85
C MET A 26 -5.27 19.22 11.55
N ALA A 27 -4.45 20.06 10.92
CA ALA A 27 -3.24 20.64 11.51
C ALA A 27 -3.51 21.75 12.53
N ARG A 28 -4.64 22.48 12.39
CA ARG A 28 -5.01 23.56 13.32
C ARG A 28 -5.67 23.07 14.61
N GLN A 29 -6.28 21.89 14.61
CA GLN A 29 -6.81 21.32 15.84
C GLN A 29 -5.68 20.69 16.67
N LYS A 30 -5.62 21.01 17.97
CA LYS A 30 -4.81 20.25 18.93
C LYS A 30 -5.37 18.83 18.97
N MET A 31 -4.83 17.94 18.13
CA MET A 31 -5.21 16.53 18.13
C MET A 31 -5.06 15.99 19.55
N SER A 32 -6.13 15.40 20.08
CA SER A 32 -6.04 14.67 21.33
C SER A 32 -4.99 13.55 21.18
N PRO A 33 -4.24 13.21 22.24
CA PRO A 33 -3.20 12.19 22.16
C PRO A 33 -3.73 10.85 21.63
N SER A 34 -5.00 10.51 21.92
CA SER A 34 -5.67 9.31 21.39
C SER A 34 -5.90 9.36 19.87
N LEU A 35 -6.30 10.51 19.32
CA LEU A 35 -6.54 10.65 17.87
C LEU A 35 -5.21 10.59 17.09
N ARG A 36 -4.16 11.20 17.63
CA ARG A 36 -2.82 11.14 17.03
C ARG A 36 -2.28 9.70 17.00
N LEU A 37 -2.50 8.95 18.09
CA LEU A 37 -2.14 7.54 18.16
C LEU A 37 -2.91 6.74 17.09
N TYR A 38 -4.22 6.96 16.97
CA TYR A 38 -5.06 6.30 15.97
C TYR A 38 -4.56 6.56 14.54
N PHE A 39 -4.35 7.82 14.16
CA PHE A 39 -3.87 8.17 12.81
C PHE A 39 -2.46 7.64 12.50
N ASN A 40 -1.61 7.40 13.49
CA ASN A 40 -0.32 6.74 13.28
C ASN A 40 -0.48 5.24 12.95
N TYR A 41 -1.49 4.57 13.51
CA TYR A 41 -1.73 3.14 13.28
C TYR A 41 -2.66 2.85 12.09
N VAL A 42 -3.42 3.83 11.61
CA VAL A 42 -4.29 3.66 10.42
C VAL A 42 -3.49 3.24 9.17
N PRO A 43 -2.38 3.90 8.79
CA PRO A 43 -1.61 3.51 7.61
C PRO A 43 -1.07 2.08 7.69
N ILE A 44 -0.52 1.68 8.85
CA ILE A 44 0.03 0.32 9.01
C ILE A 44 -1.08 -0.73 8.95
N ALA A 45 -2.25 -0.45 9.53
CA ALA A 45 -3.41 -1.34 9.48
C ALA A 45 -3.94 -1.51 8.05
N ILE A 46 -3.99 -0.41 7.27
CA ILE A 46 -4.40 -0.46 5.87
C ILE A 46 -3.41 -1.28 5.04
N ILE A 47 -2.10 -1.05 5.21
CA ILE A 47 -1.05 -1.81 4.50
C ILE A 47 -1.17 -3.30 4.85
N ALA A 48 -1.35 -3.64 6.13
CA ALA A 48 -1.53 -5.03 6.57
C ALA A 48 -2.78 -5.67 5.94
N ALA A 49 -3.92 -4.97 5.94
CA ALA A 49 -5.15 -5.47 5.32
C ALA A 49 -5.00 -5.66 3.81
N LEU A 50 -4.33 -4.73 3.11
CA LEU A 50 -4.05 -4.84 1.68
C LEU A 50 -3.15 -6.04 1.37
N LEU A 51 -2.11 -6.28 2.19
CA LEU A 51 -1.25 -7.46 2.05
C LEU A 51 -2.03 -8.76 2.24
N VAL A 52 -2.87 -8.84 3.26
CA VAL A 52 -3.73 -10.01 3.50
C VAL A 52 -4.69 -10.22 2.33
N LYS A 53 -5.33 -9.17 1.81
CA LYS A 53 -6.18 -9.26 0.62
C LYS A 53 -5.40 -9.82 -0.58
N GLN A 54 -4.17 -9.37 -0.78
CA GLN A 54 -3.34 -9.78 -1.92
C GLN A 54 -2.92 -11.27 -1.84
N ILE A 55 -2.85 -11.83 -0.63
CA ILE A 55 -2.55 -13.24 -0.36
C ILE A 55 -3.81 -14.14 -0.53
N PHE A 56 -4.97 -13.68 -0.05
CA PHE A 56 -6.18 -14.51 0.04
C PHE A 56 -7.18 -14.35 -1.11
N VAL A 57 -7.21 -13.17 -1.74
CA VAL A 57 -8.15 -12.84 -2.83
C VAL A 57 -7.39 -12.08 -3.93
N PRO A 58 -6.52 -12.79 -4.70
CA PRO A 58 -5.73 -12.19 -5.77
C PRO A 58 -6.59 -11.77 -6.98
N THR A 59 -7.75 -12.42 -7.20
CA THR A 59 -8.66 -12.15 -8.33
C THR A 59 -10.11 -12.06 -7.84
N ASP A 60 -10.92 -11.22 -8.50
CA ASP A 60 -12.28 -10.85 -8.11
C ASP A 60 -13.16 -12.02 -7.64
N GLY A 61 -13.22 -12.20 -6.32
CA GLY A 61 -14.23 -13.00 -5.64
C GLY A 61 -13.90 -14.48 -5.38
N GLN A 62 -12.77 -15.01 -5.84
CA GLN A 62 -12.37 -16.39 -5.52
C GLN A 62 -11.32 -16.43 -4.40
N LEU A 63 -11.67 -17.11 -3.30
CA LEU A 63 -10.74 -17.46 -2.22
C LEU A 63 -9.71 -18.47 -2.75
N THR A 64 -8.68 -17.94 -3.39
CA THR A 64 -7.55 -18.71 -3.90
C THR A 64 -6.31 -18.19 -3.20
N ILE A 65 -5.64 -19.06 -2.45
CA ILE A 65 -4.40 -18.71 -1.79
C ILE A 65 -3.33 -18.61 -2.87
N SER A 66 -2.85 -17.40 -3.14
CA SER A 66 -1.73 -17.19 -4.04
C SER A 66 -0.43 -17.56 -3.33
N LEU A 67 -0.08 -18.85 -3.39
CA LEU A 67 1.21 -19.37 -2.91
C LEU A 67 2.42 -18.51 -3.37
N PRO A 68 2.46 -17.97 -4.62
CA PRO A 68 3.55 -17.08 -5.03
C PRO A 68 3.67 -15.80 -4.19
N VAL A 69 2.53 -15.18 -3.86
CA VAL A 69 2.50 -13.94 -3.08
C VAL A 69 2.85 -14.23 -1.62
N LEU A 70 2.34 -15.33 -1.06
CA LEU A 70 2.66 -15.75 0.30
C LEU A 70 4.17 -16.00 0.47
N ILE A 71 4.79 -16.76 -0.45
CA ILE A 71 6.22 -17.08 -0.40
C ILE A 71 7.06 -15.81 -0.64
N GLY A 72 6.63 -14.92 -1.55
CA GLY A 72 7.26 -13.60 -1.73
C GLY A 72 7.24 -12.75 -0.44
N CYS A 73 6.11 -12.70 0.26
CA CYS A 73 5.99 -11.99 1.54
C CYS A 73 6.89 -12.60 2.63
N ILE A 74 6.90 -13.92 2.78
CA ILE A 74 7.73 -14.62 3.77
C ILE A 74 9.22 -14.40 3.48
N SER A 75 9.64 -14.53 2.22
CA SER A 75 11.03 -14.30 1.82
C SER A 75 11.48 -12.86 2.09
N THR A 76 10.61 -11.87 1.84
CA THR A 76 10.87 -10.46 2.18
C THR A 76 11.05 -10.27 3.68
N ALA A 77 10.18 -10.88 4.50
CA ALA A 77 10.23 -10.80 5.96
C ALA A 77 11.51 -11.44 6.53
N VAL A 78 11.95 -12.55 5.96
CA VAL A 78 13.21 -13.20 6.34
C VAL A 78 14.41 -12.35 5.89
N ALA A 79 14.39 -11.85 4.65
CA ALA A 79 15.46 -11.04 4.09
C ALA A 79 15.70 -9.75 4.89
N ILE A 80 14.62 -9.08 5.33
CA ILE A 80 14.74 -7.85 6.11
C ILE A 80 15.22 -8.07 7.53
N LYS A 81 14.86 -9.22 8.13
CA LYS A 81 15.36 -9.61 9.45
C LYS A 81 16.88 -9.85 9.44
N ILE A 82 17.42 -10.35 8.33
CA ILE A 82 18.84 -10.66 8.16
C ILE A 82 19.63 -9.43 7.71
N THR A 83 19.23 -8.80 6.60
CA THR A 83 20.03 -7.72 6.00
C THR A 83 19.84 -6.39 6.72
N ARG A 84 18.73 -6.19 7.44
CA ARG A 84 18.32 -4.88 8.01
C ARG A 84 18.31 -3.72 6.99
N LEU A 85 18.38 -4.05 5.70
CA LEU A 85 18.39 -3.11 4.59
C LEU A 85 17.07 -3.27 3.84
N PHE A 86 16.33 -2.17 3.68
CA PHE A 86 15.01 -2.19 3.09
C PHE A 86 15.04 -2.56 1.60
N LEU A 87 15.88 -1.86 0.82
CA LEU A 87 15.97 -2.04 -0.63
C LEU A 87 16.30 -3.49 -1.05
N PRO A 88 17.38 -4.14 -0.53
CA PRO A 88 17.72 -5.51 -0.90
C PRO A 88 16.61 -6.51 -0.55
N SER A 89 15.94 -6.30 0.58
CA SER A 89 14.88 -7.20 1.05
C SER A 89 13.66 -7.20 0.12
N VAL A 90 13.27 -6.01 -0.35
CA VAL A 90 12.17 -5.87 -1.33
C VAL A 90 12.53 -6.54 -2.65
N VAL A 91 13.78 -6.35 -3.14
CA VAL A 91 14.24 -6.99 -4.38
C VAL A 91 14.20 -8.51 -4.27
N ILE A 92 14.70 -9.07 -3.17
CA ILE A 92 14.67 -10.53 -2.91
C ILE A 92 13.22 -11.02 -2.91
N GLY A 93 12.32 -10.32 -2.23
CA GLY A 93 10.89 -10.64 -2.20
C GLY A 93 10.23 -10.70 -3.57
N ILE A 94 10.49 -9.69 -4.42
CA ILE A 94 9.96 -9.62 -5.78
C ILE A 94 10.52 -10.75 -6.64
N VAL A 95 11.83 -10.99 -6.58
CA VAL A 95 12.48 -12.05 -7.37
C VAL A 95 11.94 -13.42 -6.98
N VAL A 96 11.83 -13.72 -5.68
CA VAL A 96 11.28 -14.99 -5.19
C VAL A 96 9.80 -15.14 -5.57
N GLY A 97 8.99 -14.09 -5.40
CA GLY A 97 7.57 -14.11 -5.78
C GLY A 97 7.37 -14.35 -7.28
N LEU A 98 8.20 -13.74 -8.13
CA LEU A 98 8.20 -13.96 -9.58
C LEU A 98 8.64 -15.38 -9.95
N LEU A 99 9.71 -15.89 -9.33
CA LEU A 99 10.20 -17.24 -9.58
C LEU A 99 9.16 -18.30 -9.22
N VAL A 100 8.51 -18.16 -8.06
CA VAL A 100 7.43 -19.08 -7.65
C VAL A 100 6.25 -18.98 -8.59
N ARG A 101 5.89 -17.76 -9.03
CA ARG A 101 4.80 -17.57 -10.00
C ARG A 101 5.12 -18.24 -11.34
N TYR A 102 6.37 -18.19 -11.79
CA TYR A 102 6.82 -18.81 -13.04
C TYR A 102 6.89 -20.34 -12.95
N PHE A 103 7.18 -20.91 -11.78
CA PHE A 103 7.25 -22.37 -11.59
C PHE A 103 5.89 -23.03 -11.34
N LEU A 104 4.89 -22.28 -10.89
CA LEU A 104 3.56 -22.80 -10.50
C LEU A 104 2.48 -22.62 -11.58
N ILE A 105 2.79 -21.91 -12.68
CA ILE A 105 1.93 -21.67 -13.86
C ILE A 105 2.62 -22.32 -15.05
#